data_AF-A0AAU5ANF7-F1
#
_entry.id   AF-A0AAU5ANF7-F1
#
_cell.length_a   1.000
_cell.length_b   1.000
_cell.length_c   1.000
_cell.angle_alpha   90.00
_cell.angle_beta   90.00
_cell.angle_gamma   90.00
#
_symmetry.space_group_name_H-M   'P 1'
#
loop_
_entity.id
_entity.type
_entity.pdbx_description
1 polymer ?
#
loop_
_entity_poly.entity_id
_entity_poly.type
_entity_poly.pdbx_seq_one_letter_code
_entity_poly.pdbx_strand_id
1 'polypeptide(L)'
;MHELIDGLGRRMDGKPAATQAYRRRRAVVFNSLEYAVELEYLQSNPLSRVRRKRGKRAVQEVDRRVVVNPRQARELLTALTCVGGYERASGRRLKAFFGCLYYAAMRPGETLGLRRSDCTLPASG
;
A
#
# COMPACT_ATOMS: atom_id res chain seq x y z
N MET A 1 -2.28 -20.42 22.22
CA MET A 1 -2.43 -18.96 22.04
C MET A 1 -1.11 -18.18 22.06
N HIS A 2 -0.25 -18.36 23.07
CA HIS A 2 1.06 -17.68 23.12
C HIS A 2 1.94 -18.03 21.91
N GLU A 3 2.02 -19.31 21.54
CA GLU A 3 2.76 -19.77 20.36
C GLU A 3 2.27 -19.15 19.04
N LEU A 4 0.95 -19.06 18.85
CA LEU A 4 0.34 -18.36 17.71
C LEU A 4 0.84 -16.91 17.64
N ILE A 5 0.76 -16.17 18.75
CA ILE A 5 1.17 -14.76 18.81
C ILE A 5 2.67 -14.59 18.54
N ASP A 6 3.50 -15.48 19.08
CA ASP A 6 4.93 -15.50 18.82
C ASP A 6 5.22 -15.80 17.35
N GLY A 7 4.47 -16.72 16.74
CA GLY A 7 4.51 -17.02 15.32
C GLY A 7 4.20 -15.81 14.45
N LEU A 8 3.18 -15.00 14.79
CA LEU A 8 2.87 -13.76 14.06
C LEU A 8 4.04 -12.77 14.08
N GLY A 9 4.83 -12.81 15.15
CA GLY A 9 6.00 -11.96 15.38
C GLY A 9 7.26 -12.39 14.62
N ARG A 10 7.25 -13.54 13.93
CA ARG A 10 8.41 -14.07 13.22
C ARG A 10 8.17 -14.16 11.71
N ARG A 11 9.24 -14.10 10.95
CA ARG A 11 9.28 -14.40 9.51
C ARG A 11 9.52 -15.91 9.31
N MET A 12 9.35 -16.40 8.09
CA MET A 12 9.62 -17.82 7.77
C MET A 12 11.08 -18.22 8.01
N ASP A 13 12.01 -17.27 7.96
CA ASP A 13 13.43 -17.45 8.29
C ASP A 13 13.71 -17.41 9.81
N GLY A 14 12.67 -17.43 10.65
CA GLY A 14 12.77 -17.37 12.11
C GLY A 14 13.09 -16.00 12.70
N LYS A 15 13.45 -15.00 11.87
CA LYS A 15 13.83 -13.65 12.33
C LYS A 15 12.61 -12.83 12.74
N PRO A 16 12.77 -11.78 13.57
CA PRO A 16 11.68 -10.88 13.93
C PRO A 16 11.01 -10.25 12.70
N ALA A 17 9.68 -10.26 12.68
CA ALA A 17 8.90 -9.55 11.68
C ALA A 17 8.89 -8.04 11.94
N ALA A 18 8.82 -7.25 10.87
CA ALA A 18 8.60 -5.81 11.00
C ALA A 18 7.33 -5.51 11.81
N THR A 19 7.33 -4.44 12.60
CA THR A 19 6.19 -4.08 13.46
C THR A 19 4.88 -3.96 12.68
N GLN A 20 4.92 -3.40 11.47
CA GLN A 20 3.74 -3.31 10.61
C GLN A 20 3.26 -4.67 10.09
N ALA A 21 4.19 -5.56 9.74
CA ALA A 21 3.85 -6.93 9.33
C ALA A 21 3.14 -7.68 10.48
N TYR A 22 3.68 -7.61 11.70
CA TYR A 22 3.03 -8.17 12.88
C TYR A 22 1.62 -7.59 13.10
N ARG A 23 1.47 -6.25 13.03
CA ARG A 23 0.17 -5.59 13.22
C ARG A 23 -0.87 -6.07 12.21
N ARG A 24 -0.50 -6.15 10.92
CA ARG A 24 -1.40 -6.66 9.86
C ARG A 24 -1.77 -8.10 10.11
N ARG A 25 -0.80 -8.98 10.38
CA ARG A 25 -1.04 -10.40 10.68
C ARG A 25 -1.96 -10.57 11.88
N ARG A 26 -1.71 -9.85 12.97
CA ARG A 26 -2.57 -9.89 14.16
C ARG A 26 -3.99 -9.41 13.87
N ALA A 27 -4.17 -8.38 13.06
CA ALA A 27 -5.50 -7.91 12.67
C ALA A 27 -6.26 -8.96 11.86
N VAL A 28 -5.60 -9.60 10.88
CA VAL A 28 -6.20 -10.68 10.09
C VAL A 28 -6.62 -11.84 10.99
N VAL A 29 -5.72 -12.34 11.85
CA VAL A 29 -6.05 -13.46 12.75
C VAL A 29 -7.14 -13.09 13.75
N PHE A 30 -7.14 -11.84 14.24
CA PHE A 30 -8.22 -11.36 15.10
C PHE A 30 -9.58 -11.46 14.40
N ASN A 31 -9.69 -10.95 13.17
CA ASN A 31 -10.93 -10.99 12.39
C ASN A 31 -11.35 -12.42 12.04
N SER A 32 -10.40 -13.31 11.71
CA SER A 32 -10.73 -14.72 11.47
C SER A 32 -11.30 -15.42 12.71
N LEU A 33 -10.80 -15.08 13.90
CA LEU A 33 -11.33 -15.60 15.16
C LEU A 33 -12.67 -14.97 15.53
N GLU A 34 -12.90 -13.69 15.26
CA GLU A 34 -14.24 -13.08 15.40
C GLU A 34 -15.25 -13.78 14.48
N TYR A 35 -14.87 -14.05 13.23
CA TYR A 35 -15.74 -14.79 12.31
C TYR A 35 -16.06 -16.21 12.82
N ALA A 36 -15.12 -16.89 13.46
CA ALA A 36 -15.38 -18.18 14.10
C ALA A 36 -16.30 -18.06 15.33
N VAL A 37 -16.33 -16.92 16.01
CA VAL A 37 -17.29 -16.62 17.08
C VAL A 37 -18.68 -16.37 16.50
N GLU A 38 -18.79 -15.63 15.38
CA GLU A 38 -20.06 -15.42 14.67
C GLU A 38 -20.69 -16.74 14.20
N LEU A 39 -19.86 -17.72 13.81
CA LEU A 39 -20.28 -19.08 13.47
C LEU A 39 -20.47 -20.00 14.68
N GLU A 40 -20.37 -19.48 15.91
CA GLU A 40 -20.53 -20.20 17.17
C GLU A 40 -19.52 -21.35 17.41
N TYR A 41 -18.47 -21.46 16.59
CA TYR A 41 -17.37 -22.40 16.85
C TYR A 41 -16.53 -22.00 18.08
N LEU A 42 -16.57 -20.72 18.43
CA LEU A 42 -15.91 -20.17 19.62
C LEU A 42 -16.91 -19.33 20.43
N GLN A 43 -16.86 -19.47 21.75
CA GLN A 43 -17.68 -18.65 22.66
C GLN A 43 -17.20 -17.19 22.74
N SER A 44 -15.91 -16.94 22.52
CA SER A 44 -15.34 -15.59 22.47
C SER A 44 -13.97 -15.60 21.81
N ASN A 45 -13.54 -14.46 21.25
CA ASN A 45 -12.24 -14.35 20.61
C ASN A 45 -11.10 -14.36 21.64
N PRO A 46 -10.23 -15.36 21.67
CA PRO A 46 -9.15 -15.46 22.67
C PRO A 46 -8.07 -14.38 22.48
N LEU A 47 -7.93 -13.78 21.30
CA LEU A 47 -6.97 -12.68 21.06
C LEU A 47 -7.37 -11.37 21.76
N SER A 48 -8.62 -11.22 22.17
CA SER A 48 -9.09 -10.04 22.91
C SER A 48 -8.42 -9.90 24.29
N ARG A 49 -8.12 -11.04 24.94
CA ARG A 49 -7.54 -11.11 26.30
C ARG A 49 -6.03 -10.88 26.30
N VAL A 50 -5.38 -11.00 25.16
CA VAL A 50 -3.93 -10.85 25.05
C VAL A 50 -3.55 -9.39 24.83
N ARG A 51 -3.20 -8.72 25.94
CA ARG A 51 -2.63 -7.37 25.93
C ARG A 51 -1.11 -7.43 25.77
N ARG A 52 -0.59 -6.90 24.67
CA ARG A 52 0.85 -6.65 24.47
C ARG A 52 1.13 -5.16 24.63
N LYS A 53 2.26 -4.81 25.26
CA LYS A 53 2.74 -3.41 25.27
C LYS A 53 2.80 -2.91 23.82
N ARG A 54 2.09 -1.82 23.55
CA ARG A 54 2.08 -1.17 22.23
C ARG A 54 3.51 -0.69 21.98
N GLY A 55 4.24 -1.37 21.10
CA GLY A 55 5.59 -0.93 20.72
C GLY A 55 5.54 0.51 20.19
N LYS A 56 6.65 1.25 20.33
CA LYS A 56 6.76 2.64 19.86
C LYS A 56 6.24 2.72 18.43
N ARG A 57 5.27 3.62 18.20
CA ARG A 57 4.78 3.89 16.85
C ARG A 57 5.95 4.52 16.11
N ALA A 58 6.43 3.86 15.05
CA ALA A 58 7.39 4.49 14.16
C ALA A 58 6.78 5.80 13.68
N VAL A 59 7.49 6.90 13.93
CA VAL A 59 7.15 8.20 13.33
C VAL A 59 7.37 8.01 11.84
N GLN A 60 6.31 8.14 11.05
CA GLN A 60 6.45 8.22 9.60
C GLN A 60 6.83 9.66 9.28
N GLU A 61 8.11 9.96 9.43
CA GLU A 61 8.68 11.21 8.95
C GLU A 61 9.10 11.01 7.50
N VAL A 62 8.62 11.88 6.62
CA VAL A 62 9.04 11.89 5.22
C VAL A 62 10.23 12.82 5.13
N ASP A 63 11.42 12.28 4.82
CA ASP A 63 12.57 13.11 4.51
C ASP A 63 12.31 13.87 3.20
N ARG A 64 12.21 15.19 3.32
CA ARG A 64 11.91 16.07 2.19
C ARG A 64 12.99 16.04 1.12
N ARG A 65 14.21 15.58 1.43
CA ARG A 65 15.31 15.41 0.47
C ARG A 65 15.12 14.21 -0.45
N VAL A 66 14.28 13.25 -0.05
CA VAL A 66 13.95 12.06 -0.85
C VAL A 66 12.73 12.31 -1.75
N VAL A 67 11.97 13.37 -1.49
CA VAL A 67 10.78 13.73 -2.27
C VAL A 67 11.17 14.51 -3.52
N VAL A 68 10.61 14.10 -4.65
CA VAL A 68 10.81 14.71 -5.96
C VAL A 68 10.29 16.15 -5.97
N ASN A 69 11.14 17.11 -6.34
CA ASN A 69 10.71 18.50 -6.54
C ASN A 69 10.02 18.69 -7.91
N PRO A 70 9.30 19.80 -8.14
CA PRO A 70 8.56 20.00 -9.39
C PRO A 70 9.40 19.95 -10.67
N ARG A 71 10.67 20.40 -10.62
CA ARG A 71 11.57 20.30 -11.77
C ARG A 71 11.91 18.84 -12.07
N GLN A 72 12.34 18.10 -11.04
CA GLN A 72 12.65 16.68 -11.14
C GLN A 72 11.45 15.86 -11.60
N ALA A 73 10.23 16.19 -11.15
CA ALA A 73 9.02 15.51 -11.58
C ALA A 73 8.79 15.66 -13.09
N ARG A 74 8.96 16.86 -13.63
CA ARG A 74 8.86 17.10 -15.09
C ARG A 74 9.94 16.38 -15.89
N GLU A 75 11.16 16.35 -15.36
CA GLU A 75 12.28 15.63 -15.96
C GLU A 75 12.01 14.11 -15.98
N LEU A 76 11.55 13.54 -14.87
CA LEU A 76 11.18 12.13 -14.76
C LEU A 76 10.02 11.77 -15.70
N LEU A 77 8.97 12.59 -15.76
CA LEU A 77 7.84 12.39 -16.68
C LEU A 77 8.27 12.47 -18.15
N THR A 78 9.25 13.32 -18.47
CA THR A 78 9.85 13.38 -19.80
C THR A 78 10.69 12.13 -20.07
N ALA A 79 11.55 11.71 -19.14
CA ALA A 79 12.37 10.52 -19.29
C ALA A 79 11.54 9.25 -19.54
N LEU A 80 10.35 9.15 -18.93
CA LEU A 80 9.43 8.04 -19.17
C LEU A 80 9.03 7.88 -20.64
N THR A 81 9.01 8.95 -21.45
CA THR A 81 8.65 8.82 -22.88
C THR A 81 9.66 8.00 -23.67
N CYS A 82 10.88 7.87 -23.17
CA CYS A 82 11.95 7.10 -23.79
C CYS A 82 11.96 5.60 -23.37
N VAL A 83 11.06 5.20 -22.46
CA VAL A 83 11.02 3.83 -21.92
C VAL A 83 10.22 2.90 -22.82
N GLY A 84 10.84 1.77 -23.19
CA GLY A 84 10.23 0.73 -24.03
C GLY A 84 10.12 1.20 -25.48
N GLY A 85 10.95 0.62 -26.35
CA GLY A 85 11.18 1.05 -27.74
C GLY A 85 9.93 1.45 -28.53
N TYR A 86 10.15 2.24 -29.58
CA TYR A 86 9.13 2.99 -30.34
C TYR A 86 7.83 2.20 -30.62
N GLU A 87 7.95 0.94 -31.04
CA GLU A 87 6.80 0.09 -31.40
C GLU A 87 5.87 -0.24 -30.24
N ARG A 88 6.39 -0.43 -29.02
CA ARG A 88 5.56 -0.80 -27.86
C ARG A 88 4.84 0.39 -27.24
N ALA A 89 5.32 1.61 -27.53
CA ALA A 89 4.82 2.88 -27.02
C ALA A 89 4.61 2.91 -25.49
N SER A 90 5.33 2.07 -24.74
CA SER A 90 5.12 1.87 -23.30
C SER A 90 5.36 3.17 -22.52
N GLY A 91 6.32 3.98 -22.96
CA GLY A 91 6.64 5.26 -22.34
C GLY A 91 5.50 6.28 -22.34
N ARG A 92 4.65 6.28 -23.39
CA ARG A 92 3.47 7.17 -23.43
C ARG A 92 2.45 6.81 -22.34
N ARG A 93 2.18 5.51 -22.17
CA ARG A 93 1.29 5.01 -21.10
C ARG A 93 1.86 5.29 -19.71
N LEU A 94 3.17 5.09 -19.52
CA LEU A 94 3.82 5.35 -18.24
C LEU A 94 3.81 6.85 -17.90
N LYS A 95 4.10 7.74 -18.86
CA LYS A 95 4.00 9.19 -18.63
C LYS A 95 2.59 9.60 -18.20
N ALA A 96 1.55 9.09 -18.86
CA ALA A 96 0.17 9.37 -18.46
C ALA A 96 -0.14 8.83 -17.05
N PHE A 97 0.26 7.59 -16.77
CA PHE A 97 0.07 6.95 -15.46
C PHE A 97 0.72 7.75 -14.33
N PHE A 98 2.03 7.99 -14.41
CA PHE A 98 2.75 8.75 -13.38
C PHE A 98 2.35 10.22 -13.34
N GLY A 99 1.90 10.79 -14.47
CA GLY A 99 1.31 12.13 -14.53
C GLY A 99 0.05 12.25 -13.68
N CYS A 100 -0.84 11.26 -13.73
CA CYS A 100 -2.05 11.25 -12.90
C CYS A 100 -1.72 11.13 -11.41
N LEU A 101 -0.74 10.30 -11.04
CA LEU A 101 -0.26 10.21 -9.66
C LEU A 101 0.31 11.56 -9.17
N TYR A 102 1.09 12.24 -10.01
CA TYR A 102 1.76 13.48 -9.60
C TYR A 102 0.81 14.69 -9.58
N TYR A 103 0.03 14.91 -10.64
CA TYR A 103 -0.79 16.11 -10.77
C TYR A 103 -2.19 15.99 -10.16
N ALA A 104 -2.77 14.79 -10.16
CA ALA A 104 -4.11 14.56 -9.63
C ALA A 104 -4.10 13.79 -8.29
N ALA A 105 -2.92 13.46 -7.76
CA ALA A 105 -2.74 12.69 -6.51
C ALA A 105 -3.52 11.35 -6.51
N MET A 106 -3.76 10.78 -7.69
CA MET A 106 -4.52 9.54 -7.83
C MET A 106 -3.76 8.37 -7.23
N ARG A 107 -4.50 7.43 -6.63
CA ARG A 107 -3.90 6.16 -6.22
C ARG A 107 -3.58 5.33 -7.46
N PRO A 108 -2.50 4.51 -7.43
CA PRO A 108 -2.15 3.63 -8.55
C PRO A 108 -3.32 2.81 -9.11
N GLY A 109 -4.17 2.27 -8.23
CA GLY A 109 -5.34 1.48 -8.63
C GLY A 109 -6.41 2.30 -9.36
N GLU A 110 -6.62 3.55 -8.96
CA GLU A 110 -7.57 4.46 -9.60
C GLU A 110 -7.07 4.86 -11.00
N THR A 111 -5.78 5.13 -11.14
CA THR A 111 -5.18 5.49 -12.43
C THR A 111 -5.21 4.34 -13.44
N LEU A 112 -5.02 3.09 -12.99
CA LEU A 112 -5.18 1.92 -13.86
C LEU A 112 -6.62 1.75 -14.38
N GLY A 113 -7.60 2.16 -13.57
CA GLY A 113 -9.03 2.07 -13.89
C GLY A 113 -9.60 3.29 -14.60
N LEU A 114 -8.81 4.33 -14.85
CA LEU A 114 -9.29 5.62 -15.35
C LEU A 114 -9.88 5.52 -16.76
N ARG A 115 -11.11 6.00 -16.92
CA ARG A 115 -11.83 6.04 -18.20
C ARG A 115 -12.15 7.47 -18.59
N ARG A 116 -12.44 7.68 -19.88
CA ARG A 116 -12.87 8.99 -20.40
C ARG A 116 -14.17 9.48 -19.75
N SER A 117 -15.08 8.58 -19.39
CA SER A 117 -16.33 8.88 -18.68
C SER A 117 -16.12 9.48 -17.29
N ASP A 118 -14.96 9.22 -16.68
CA ASP A 118 -14.63 9.65 -15.33
C ASP A 118 -14.07 11.08 -15.33
N CYS A 119 -13.81 11.63 -16.52
CA CYS A 119 -13.18 12.94 -16.72
C CYS A 119 -14.17 13.95 -17.28
N THR A 120 -14.22 15.13 -16.65
CA THR A 120 -14.81 16.33 -17.27
C THR A 120 -13.72 17.06 -18.05
N LEU A 121 -13.63 16.80 -19.35
CA LEU A 121 -12.57 17.34 -20.21
C LEU A 121 -13.06 18.59 -20.96
N PRO A 122 -12.20 19.61 -21.15
CA PRO A 122 -12.51 20.73 -22.02
C PRO A 122 -12.62 20.29 -23.49
N ALA A 123 -13.27 21.10 -24.33
CA ALA A 123 -13.41 20.83 -25.76
C ALA A 123 -12.05 20.77 -26.50
N SER A 124 -11.06 21.49 -26.01
CA SER A 124 -9.69 21.52 -26.54
C SER A 124 -8.66 21.71 -25.42
N GLY A 125 -7.47 21.17 -25.62
CA GLY A 125 -6.31 21.27 -24.71
C GLY A 125 -5.15 20.42 -25.19
#